data_AF-A0A4Y7SMD5-F1
#
_entry.id   AF-A0A4Y7SMD5-F1
#
_cell.length_a   1.000
_cell.length_b   1.000
_cell.length_c   1.000
_cell.angle_alpha   90.00
_cell.angle_beta   90.00
_cell.angle_gamma   90.00
#
_symmetry.space_group_name_H-M   'P 1'
#
loop_
_entity.id
_entity.type
_entity.pdbx_description
1 polymer ?
#
loop_
_entity_poly.entity_id
_entity_poly.type
_entity_poly.pdbx_seq_one_letter_code
_entity_poly.pdbx_strand_id
1 'polypeptide(L)'
;MYGLHIAGQKTALCLKALMRGLQDSASPSWSSIQRLDWQITGEYCDMLGTIRTFPPTLATLPPSLSSLSLSITLPSDRHAQATRMIAPTILNRLKWLDIHLLKDFSPMASLLEHCISLRHLSIRQSGGEGYWVAPEVLEKDRQLFLGRNPISFPYLQSLQLDLQRPRDVGIFLRVLRAPNLKTIRTRQDRTIKPEERYLWNFLHSLHLFTPSENRPAVQHLTLFARSTPAATIPANELYDILSDLPPPLSHLRLENLTFDAGELLEIHQARATSMTALRLSPSLQRLEIANPGPKFDLVSFLDLVKGVHGTPPVLGAFPALRRIVFTFSLFRGWETYPDNLFLPSYRDEATLRELEASFGIVMDLIVLNARD
;
A
#
# COMPACT_ATOMS: atom_id res chain seq x y z
N MET A 1 -13.89 -19.08 -14.24
CA MET A 1 -12.51 -18.55 -14.03
C MET A 1 -11.81 -19.52 -13.10
N TYR A 2 -10.75 -20.20 -13.55
CA TYR A 2 -10.08 -21.25 -12.77
C TYR A 2 -8.84 -20.70 -12.05
N GLY A 3 -8.78 -20.93 -10.74
CA GLY A 3 -7.65 -20.60 -9.88
C GLY A 3 -7.01 -21.88 -9.34
N LEU A 4 -5.69 -21.89 -9.20
CA LEU A 4 -4.92 -23.01 -8.64
C LEU A 4 -4.03 -22.51 -7.50
N HIS A 5 -3.99 -23.24 -6.38
CA HIS A 5 -3.10 -22.97 -5.26
C HIS A 5 -2.10 -24.12 -5.09
N ILE A 6 -0.80 -23.80 -5.00
CA ILE A 6 0.28 -24.78 -4.83
C ILE A 6 1.20 -24.31 -3.69
N ALA A 7 1.27 -25.12 -2.63
CA ALA A 7 2.13 -24.88 -1.47
C ALA A 7 2.93 -26.14 -1.08
N GLY A 8 4.13 -25.96 -0.48
CA GLY A 8 4.95 -27.01 0.11
C GLY A 8 6.38 -27.16 -0.45
N GLN A 9 7.22 -27.97 0.20
CA GLN A 9 8.66 -28.13 -0.15
C GLN A 9 8.91 -28.81 -1.52
N LYS A 10 7.92 -29.52 -2.07
CA LYS A 10 8.02 -30.26 -3.36
C LYS A 10 7.11 -29.68 -4.45
N THR A 11 6.88 -28.36 -4.45
CA THR A 11 6.00 -27.68 -5.40
C THR A 11 6.29 -28.02 -6.87
N ALA A 12 7.56 -28.17 -7.27
CA ALA A 12 7.94 -28.52 -8.64
C ALA A 12 7.44 -29.92 -9.08
N LEU A 13 7.39 -30.89 -8.17
CA LEU A 13 6.86 -32.23 -8.46
C LEU A 13 5.33 -32.19 -8.54
N CYS A 14 4.68 -31.44 -7.65
CA CYS A 14 3.22 -31.21 -7.70
C CYS A 14 2.83 -30.54 -9.02
N LEU A 15 3.58 -29.53 -9.47
CA LEU A 15 3.31 -28.80 -10.71
C LEU A 15 3.47 -29.71 -11.94
N LYS A 16 4.53 -30.53 -12.00
CA LYS A 16 4.71 -31.53 -13.07
C LYS A 16 3.62 -32.60 -13.09
N ALA A 17 3.18 -33.08 -11.92
CA ALA A 17 2.11 -34.06 -11.81
C ALA A 17 0.74 -33.48 -12.23
N LEU A 18 0.44 -32.25 -11.82
CA LEU A 18 -0.76 -31.50 -12.23
C LEU A 18 -0.78 -31.24 -13.73
N MET A 19 0.35 -30.86 -14.33
CA MET A 19 0.45 -30.66 -15.78
C MET A 19 0.11 -31.93 -16.57
N ARG A 20 0.51 -33.11 -16.08
CA ARG A 20 0.20 -34.40 -16.71
C ARG A 20 -1.26 -34.80 -16.45
N GLY A 21 -1.75 -34.72 -15.21
CA GLY A 21 -3.12 -35.11 -14.87
C GLY A 21 -4.22 -34.22 -15.45
N LEU A 22 -3.95 -32.94 -15.68
CA LEU A 22 -4.89 -32.00 -16.33
C LEU A 22 -4.87 -32.07 -17.87
N GLN A 23 -3.95 -32.84 -18.46
CA GLN A 23 -3.98 -33.14 -19.90
C GLN A 23 -4.88 -34.34 -20.23
N ASP A 24 -5.06 -35.26 -19.26
CA ASP A 24 -5.73 -36.55 -19.47
C ASP A 24 -7.17 -36.63 -18.91
N SER A 25 -7.74 -35.53 -18.37
CA SER A 25 -9.03 -35.54 -17.66
C SER A 25 -10.03 -34.48 -18.14
N ALA A 26 -11.34 -34.68 -17.89
CA ALA A 26 -12.44 -33.74 -18.16
C ALA A 26 -12.42 -32.44 -17.31
N SER A 27 -11.29 -32.19 -16.65
CA SER A 27 -10.95 -31.05 -15.80
C SER A 27 -10.57 -29.81 -16.63
N PRO A 28 -10.48 -28.60 -16.05
CA PRO A 28 -9.88 -27.46 -16.74
C PRO A 28 -8.44 -27.79 -17.18
N SER A 29 -8.18 -27.66 -18.47
CA SER A 29 -6.84 -27.88 -19.03
C SER A 29 -5.83 -26.90 -18.44
N TRP A 30 -4.56 -27.30 -18.36
CA TRP A 30 -3.47 -26.42 -17.89
C TRP A 30 -3.46 -25.06 -18.62
N SER A 31 -3.82 -25.03 -19.90
CA SER A 31 -3.93 -23.83 -20.73
C SER A 31 -5.13 -22.92 -20.45
N SER A 32 -6.01 -23.30 -19.52
CA SER A 32 -7.20 -22.52 -19.12
C SER A 32 -7.04 -21.80 -17.77
N ILE A 33 -5.97 -22.10 -17.03
CA ILE A 33 -5.69 -21.51 -15.71
C ILE A 33 -5.28 -20.04 -15.87
N GLN A 34 -6.07 -19.13 -15.31
CA GLN A 34 -5.84 -17.70 -15.42
C GLN A 34 -5.22 -17.09 -14.16
N ARG A 35 -5.38 -17.77 -13.01
CA ARG A 35 -4.85 -17.37 -11.71
C ARG A 35 -4.07 -18.50 -11.06
N LEU A 36 -2.87 -18.20 -10.57
CA LEU A 36 -2.04 -19.13 -9.83
C LEU A 36 -1.59 -18.47 -8.53
N ASP A 37 -1.76 -19.19 -7.43
CA ASP A 37 -1.14 -18.88 -6.15
C ASP A 37 -0.06 -19.92 -5.85
N TRP A 38 1.17 -19.44 -5.67
CA TRP A 38 2.33 -20.29 -5.57
C TRP A 38 3.24 -19.85 -4.42
N GLN A 39 3.44 -20.76 -3.48
CA GLN A 39 4.40 -20.60 -2.40
C GLN A 39 5.68 -21.38 -2.69
N ILE A 40 6.81 -20.66 -2.71
CA ILE A 40 8.17 -21.18 -2.85
C ILE A 40 8.86 -21.05 -1.49
N THR A 41 8.96 -22.18 -0.78
CA THR A 41 9.61 -22.27 0.54
C THR A 41 10.84 -23.19 0.48
N GLY A 42 11.93 -22.74 1.09
CA GLY A 42 13.06 -23.59 1.48
C GLY A 42 14.31 -23.50 0.61
N GLU A 43 15.44 -23.84 1.24
CA GLU A 43 16.68 -24.20 0.56
C GLU A 43 16.47 -25.54 -0.15
N TYR A 44 16.62 -25.56 -1.47
CA TYR A 44 16.67 -26.81 -2.23
C TYR A 44 18.05 -27.46 -1.99
N CYS A 45 18.17 -28.23 -0.91
CA CYS A 45 19.31 -29.11 -0.67
C CYS A 45 18.94 -30.52 -1.16
N ASP A 46 19.70 -31.07 -2.09
CA ASP A 46 19.59 -32.50 -2.41
C ASP A 46 20.22 -33.34 -1.29
N MET A 47 20.04 -34.67 -1.36
CA MET A 47 20.58 -35.64 -0.39
C MET A 47 22.11 -35.61 -0.25
N LEU A 48 22.81 -34.81 -1.07
CA LEU A 48 24.26 -34.66 -1.07
C LEU A 48 24.72 -33.28 -0.57
N GLY A 49 23.81 -32.45 -0.02
CA GLY A 49 24.16 -31.12 0.49
C GLY A 49 24.58 -30.13 -0.59
N THR A 50 24.33 -30.44 -1.87
CA THR A 50 24.71 -29.56 -2.97
C THR A 50 23.55 -28.62 -3.27
N ILE A 51 23.76 -27.32 -3.07
CA ILE A 51 22.78 -26.28 -3.42
C ILE A 51 22.66 -26.21 -4.94
N ARG A 52 21.63 -26.84 -5.52
CA ARG A 52 21.34 -26.70 -6.96
C ARG A 52 20.36 -25.55 -7.20
N THR A 53 20.64 -24.84 -8.28
CA THR A 53 19.82 -23.81 -8.93
C THR A 53 18.35 -24.21 -9.00
N PHE A 54 17.45 -23.25 -8.84
CA PHE A 54 16.01 -23.45 -9.00
C PHE A 54 15.69 -24.29 -10.24
N PRO A 55 14.81 -25.30 -10.11
CA PRO A 55 14.48 -26.15 -11.25
C PRO A 55 13.80 -25.32 -12.35
N PRO A 56 14.04 -25.63 -13.64
CA PRO A 56 13.47 -24.93 -14.81
C PRO A 56 11.95 -25.05 -14.97
N THR A 57 11.23 -25.56 -13.96
CA THR A 57 9.77 -25.75 -13.89
C THR A 57 8.94 -24.46 -13.93
N LEU A 58 9.59 -23.31 -13.91
CA LEU A 58 8.95 -21.99 -13.99
C LEU A 58 8.85 -21.47 -15.44
N ALA A 59 9.50 -22.14 -16.41
CA ALA A 59 9.30 -21.93 -17.84
C ALA A 59 7.98 -22.53 -18.37
N THR A 60 7.26 -23.28 -17.54
CA THR A 60 6.07 -24.07 -17.93
C THR A 60 4.76 -23.58 -17.33
N LEU A 61 4.70 -22.34 -16.81
CA LEU A 61 3.47 -21.73 -16.30
C LEU A 61 2.34 -21.71 -17.35
N PRO A 62 1.06 -21.67 -16.94
CA PRO A 62 -0.06 -21.70 -17.87
C PRO A 62 0.03 -20.60 -18.93
N PRO A 63 -0.14 -20.93 -20.23
CA PRO A 63 -0.15 -19.91 -21.27
C PRO A 63 -1.37 -18.99 -21.17
N SER A 64 -2.37 -19.20 -20.32
CA SER A 64 -3.46 -18.26 -20.07
C SER A 64 -3.26 -17.39 -18.83
N LEU A 65 -2.15 -17.57 -18.11
CA LEU A 65 -1.92 -16.94 -16.82
C LEU A 65 -1.92 -15.42 -16.95
N SER A 66 -2.74 -14.76 -16.13
CA SER A 66 -2.83 -13.29 -16.08
C SER A 66 -2.72 -12.73 -14.66
N SER A 67 -2.84 -13.60 -13.65
CA SER A 67 -2.71 -13.26 -12.24
C SER A 67 -1.80 -14.26 -11.55
N LEU A 68 -0.79 -13.77 -10.86
CA LEU A 68 0.16 -14.59 -10.10
C LEU A 68 0.26 -14.05 -8.67
N SER A 69 0.01 -14.90 -7.68
CA SER A 69 0.40 -14.69 -6.29
C SER A 69 1.63 -15.55 -6.03
N LEU A 70 2.71 -14.94 -5.56
CA LEU A 70 4.01 -15.55 -5.43
C LEU A 70 4.58 -15.26 -4.04
N SER A 71 4.70 -16.28 -3.21
CA SER A 71 5.35 -16.18 -1.91
C SER A 71 6.76 -16.76 -2.01
N ILE A 72 7.79 -15.92 -1.89
CA ILE A 72 9.20 -16.28 -2.06
C ILE A 72 9.91 -16.23 -0.72
N THR A 73 10.49 -17.35 -0.33
CA THR A 73 11.45 -17.44 0.78
C THR A 73 12.83 -17.74 0.21
N LEU A 74 13.64 -16.72 -0.05
CA LEU A 74 14.98 -16.87 -0.59
C LEU A 74 16.05 -16.42 0.43
N PRO A 75 17.18 -17.13 0.55
CA PRO A 75 18.38 -16.58 1.18
C PRO A 75 18.97 -15.46 0.31
N SER A 76 19.53 -14.44 0.96
CA SER A 76 20.18 -13.26 0.35
C SER A 76 21.12 -13.62 -0.79
N ASP A 77 21.97 -14.63 -0.60
CA ASP A 77 23.10 -14.91 -1.49
C ASP A 77 22.69 -15.44 -2.88
N ARG A 78 21.38 -15.64 -3.12
CA ARG A 78 20.82 -16.18 -4.38
C ARG A 78 20.17 -15.11 -5.27
N HIS A 79 20.47 -13.82 -5.06
CA HIS A 79 19.93 -12.67 -5.80
C HIS A 79 19.88 -12.84 -7.33
N ALA A 80 20.95 -13.37 -7.95
CA ALA A 80 21.06 -13.50 -9.40
C ALA A 80 20.25 -14.67 -10.00
N GLN A 81 19.67 -15.54 -9.17
CA GLN A 81 18.99 -16.75 -9.62
C GLN A 81 17.48 -16.56 -9.80
N ALA A 82 16.89 -15.52 -9.19
CA ALA A 82 15.45 -15.26 -9.28
C ALA A 82 14.98 -14.87 -10.70
N THR A 83 15.80 -14.16 -11.48
CA THR A 83 15.52 -13.86 -12.90
C THR A 83 15.46 -15.10 -13.78
N ARG A 84 16.19 -16.15 -13.40
CA ARG A 84 16.24 -17.42 -14.14
C ARG A 84 15.09 -18.35 -13.78
N MET A 85 14.25 -17.95 -12.83
CA MET A 85 13.08 -18.71 -12.41
C MET A 85 12.03 -18.62 -13.51
N ILE A 86 11.37 -17.48 -13.69
CA ILE A 86 10.21 -17.37 -14.59
C ILE A 86 10.65 -16.82 -15.94
N ALA A 87 10.21 -17.46 -17.03
CA ALA A 87 10.48 -16.97 -18.37
C ALA A 87 9.91 -15.54 -18.56
N PRO A 88 10.70 -14.56 -19.07
CA PRO A 88 10.24 -13.19 -19.26
C PRO A 88 8.96 -13.06 -20.09
N THR A 89 8.78 -13.95 -21.07
CA THR A 89 7.58 -14.00 -21.91
C THR A 89 6.29 -14.28 -21.14
N ILE A 90 6.38 -14.94 -19.98
CA ILE A 90 5.23 -15.22 -19.12
C ILE A 90 4.96 -14.01 -18.21
N LEU A 91 6.01 -13.46 -17.60
CA LEU A 91 5.92 -12.26 -16.75
C LEU A 91 5.33 -11.06 -17.51
N ASN A 92 5.72 -10.89 -18.78
CA ASN A 92 5.24 -9.80 -19.64
C ASN A 92 3.72 -9.83 -19.88
N ARG A 93 3.02 -10.92 -19.56
CA ARG A 93 1.58 -11.10 -19.82
C ARG A 93 0.72 -10.93 -18.57
N LEU A 94 1.36 -10.92 -17.40
CA LEU A 94 0.67 -10.75 -16.14
C LEU A 94 0.02 -9.35 -16.10
N LYS A 95 -1.23 -9.32 -15.66
CA LYS A 95 -1.98 -8.10 -15.34
C LYS A 95 -2.01 -7.84 -13.83
N TRP A 96 -1.91 -8.91 -13.04
CA TRP A 96 -1.90 -8.87 -11.57
C TRP A 96 -0.73 -9.68 -11.04
N LEU A 97 0.04 -9.07 -10.13
CA LEU A 97 1.13 -9.73 -9.43
C LEU A 97 1.08 -9.36 -7.95
N ASP A 98 1.04 -10.38 -7.11
CA ASP A 98 1.16 -10.26 -5.65
C ASP A 98 2.42 -11.00 -5.23
N ILE A 99 3.36 -10.30 -4.60
CA ILE A 99 4.64 -10.86 -4.18
C ILE A 99 4.70 -10.76 -2.66
N HIS A 100 4.88 -11.90 -2.00
CA HIS A 100 5.16 -11.96 -0.57
C HIS A 100 6.61 -12.40 -0.35
N LEU A 101 7.39 -11.55 0.31
CA LEU A 101 8.82 -11.73 0.59
C LEU A 101 9.02 -11.90 2.08
N LEU A 102 9.85 -12.86 2.49
CA LEU A 102 10.19 -13.03 3.91
C LEU A 102 11.51 -12.36 4.31
N LYS A 103 12.34 -11.94 3.34
CA LYS A 103 13.70 -11.43 3.58
C LYS A 103 14.07 -10.27 2.64
N ASP A 104 14.58 -10.55 1.44
CA ASP A 104 15.30 -9.56 0.60
C ASP A 104 14.47 -8.94 -0.53
N PHE A 105 14.79 -7.68 -0.87
CA PHE A 105 14.14 -6.91 -1.94
C PHE A 105 14.81 -7.06 -3.31
N SER A 106 16.11 -7.32 -3.35
CA SER A 106 16.90 -7.41 -4.60
C SER A 106 16.41 -8.45 -5.64
N PRO A 107 16.02 -9.69 -5.25
CA PRO A 107 15.47 -10.67 -6.19
C PRO A 107 14.22 -10.18 -6.93
N MET A 108 13.41 -9.33 -6.29
CA MET A 108 12.16 -8.81 -6.81
C MET A 108 12.39 -7.82 -7.96
N ALA A 109 13.35 -6.91 -7.84
CA ALA A 109 13.61 -5.88 -8.85
C ALA A 109 13.81 -6.48 -10.24
N SER A 110 14.57 -7.56 -10.31
CA SER A 110 14.88 -8.24 -11.56
C SER A 110 13.70 -9.01 -12.16
N LEU A 111 12.80 -9.52 -11.32
CA LEU A 111 11.54 -10.12 -11.78
C LEU A 111 10.62 -9.04 -12.35
N LEU A 112 10.55 -7.91 -11.66
CA LEU A 112 9.72 -6.77 -12.01
C LEU A 112 10.10 -6.10 -13.34
N GLU A 113 11.37 -6.15 -13.74
CA GLU A 113 11.84 -5.70 -15.06
C GLU A 113 11.14 -6.40 -16.24
N HIS A 114 10.60 -7.59 -16.03
CA HIS A 114 9.87 -8.36 -17.05
C HIS A 114 8.34 -8.30 -16.88
N CYS A 115 7.82 -7.44 -16.03
CA CYS A 115 6.39 -7.38 -15.71
C CYS A 115 5.71 -6.16 -16.35
N ILE A 116 5.99 -5.90 -17.62
CA ILE A 116 5.63 -4.63 -18.30
C ILE A 116 4.12 -4.39 -18.45
N SER A 117 3.31 -5.46 -18.52
CA SER A 117 1.86 -5.37 -18.75
C SER A 117 1.03 -5.32 -17.46
N LEU A 118 1.68 -5.21 -16.31
CA LEU A 118 0.98 -5.18 -15.02
C LEU A 118 0.06 -3.97 -14.91
N ARG A 119 -1.13 -4.23 -14.38
CA ARG A 119 -2.11 -3.21 -13.96
C ARG A 119 -2.17 -3.08 -12.45
N HIS A 120 -1.87 -4.16 -11.74
CA HIS A 120 -1.90 -4.23 -10.29
C HIS A 120 -0.63 -4.93 -9.78
N LEU A 121 0.04 -4.30 -8.82
CA LEU A 121 1.20 -4.84 -8.12
C LEU A 121 0.96 -4.75 -6.62
N SER A 122 1.08 -5.88 -5.94
CA SER A 122 1.09 -5.96 -4.49
C SER A 122 2.43 -6.53 -4.05
N ILE A 123 3.12 -5.84 -3.15
CA ILE A 123 4.37 -6.31 -2.55
C ILE A 123 4.18 -6.31 -1.04
N ARG A 124 4.39 -7.47 -0.43
CA ARG A 124 4.31 -7.69 1.00
C ARG A 124 5.63 -8.24 1.50
N GLN A 125 6.17 -7.69 2.57
CA GLN A 125 7.41 -8.13 3.17
C GLN A 125 7.18 -8.45 4.65
N SER A 126 7.49 -9.68 5.06
CA SER A 126 7.41 -10.13 6.45
C SER A 126 8.78 -10.66 6.92
N GLY A 127 9.58 -9.84 7.60
CA GLY A 127 10.85 -10.22 8.21
C GLY A 127 10.77 -10.30 9.73
N GLY A 128 11.01 -11.50 10.29
CA GLY A 128 11.18 -11.66 11.74
C GLY A 128 12.39 -10.90 12.30
N GLU A 129 12.38 -10.61 13.60
CA GLU A 129 13.41 -9.81 14.31
C GLU A 129 14.85 -10.35 14.20
N GLY A 130 15.06 -11.57 13.70
CA GLY A 130 16.34 -12.29 13.76
C GLY A 130 17.36 -12.05 12.64
N TYR A 131 17.05 -11.33 11.56
CA TYR A 131 17.98 -11.18 10.40
C TYR A 131 18.67 -9.81 10.32
N TRP A 132 18.45 -8.93 11.30
CA TRP A 132 18.85 -7.53 11.23
C TRP A 132 20.22 -7.21 11.85
N VAL A 133 21.03 -8.23 12.12
CA VAL A 133 22.35 -8.06 12.75
C VAL A 133 23.47 -7.82 11.71
N ALA A 134 23.22 -7.94 10.40
CA ALA A 134 24.23 -7.71 9.36
C ALA A 134 23.96 -6.44 8.52
N PRO A 135 24.47 -5.27 8.93
CA PRO A 135 24.45 -4.03 8.14
C PRO A 135 24.93 -4.18 6.68
N GLU A 136 25.79 -5.16 6.43
CA GLU A 136 26.40 -5.47 5.13
C GLU A 136 25.40 -5.95 4.07
N VAL A 137 24.34 -6.67 4.48
CA VAL A 137 23.31 -7.15 3.54
C VAL A 137 22.40 -6.00 3.10
N LEU A 138 22.06 -5.11 4.05
CA LEU A 138 21.26 -3.91 3.78
C LEU A 138 21.97 -2.96 2.81
N GLU A 139 23.28 -2.77 2.99
CA GLU A 139 24.07 -1.90 2.12
C GLU A 139 24.23 -2.48 0.71
N LYS A 140 24.36 -3.82 0.58
CA LYS A 140 24.36 -4.50 -0.73
C LYS A 140 23.04 -4.31 -1.47
N ASP A 141 21.90 -4.52 -0.81
CA ASP A 141 20.59 -4.29 -1.41
C ASP A 141 20.45 -2.83 -1.87
N ARG A 142 20.87 -1.88 -1.03
CA ARG A 142 20.86 -0.46 -1.37
C ARG A 142 21.73 -0.13 -2.58
N GLN A 143 22.96 -0.65 -2.65
CA GLN A 143 23.86 -0.46 -3.79
C GLN A 143 23.28 -1.06 -5.08
N LEU A 144 22.62 -2.21 -5.00
CA LEU A 144 21.97 -2.84 -6.15
C LEU A 144 20.83 -2.00 -6.72
N PHE A 145 20.05 -1.32 -5.88
CA PHE A 145 19.00 -0.42 -6.36
C PHE A 145 19.53 0.93 -6.83
N LEU A 146 20.54 1.48 -6.17
CA LEU A 146 21.15 2.75 -6.56
C LEU A 146 21.85 2.69 -7.92
N GLY A 147 22.36 1.51 -8.32
CA GLY A 147 23.00 1.27 -9.62
C GLY A 147 22.08 0.74 -10.72
N ARG A 148 20.78 0.53 -10.46
CA ARG A 148 19.85 -0.04 -11.44
C ARG A 148 19.17 1.01 -12.31
N ASN A 149 18.90 0.61 -13.56
CA ASN A 149 18.00 1.35 -14.42
C ASN A 149 16.59 1.38 -13.82
N PRO A 150 15.82 2.46 -14.03
CA PRO A 150 14.45 2.51 -13.58
C PRO A 150 13.60 1.39 -14.22
N ILE A 151 12.74 0.76 -13.41
CA ILE A 151 11.80 -0.28 -13.83
C ILE A 151 10.53 0.40 -14.34
N SER A 152 10.18 0.14 -15.60
CA SER A 152 9.02 0.76 -16.24
C SER A 152 7.78 -0.13 -16.20
N PHE A 153 6.70 0.46 -15.71
CA PHE A 153 5.37 -0.11 -15.66
C PHE A 153 4.37 0.82 -16.37
N PRO A 154 4.34 0.81 -17.71
CA PRO A 154 3.51 1.72 -18.49
C PRO A 154 2.01 1.56 -18.23
N TYR A 155 1.54 0.39 -17.78
CA TYR A 155 0.12 0.12 -17.58
C TYR A 155 -0.31 -0.01 -16.11
N LEU A 156 0.59 0.19 -15.16
CA LEU A 156 0.30 -0.02 -13.75
C LEU A 156 -0.66 1.07 -13.26
N GLN A 157 -1.80 0.65 -12.72
CA GLN A 157 -2.87 1.51 -12.22
C GLN A 157 -2.96 1.50 -10.70
N SER A 158 -2.55 0.39 -10.07
CA SER A 158 -2.66 0.19 -8.63
C SER A 158 -1.41 -0.46 -8.05
N LEU A 159 -0.93 0.12 -6.95
CA LEU A 159 0.23 -0.35 -6.20
C LEU A 159 -0.14 -0.52 -4.73
N GLN A 160 0.10 -1.71 -4.19
CA GLN A 160 -0.03 -1.99 -2.77
C GLN A 160 1.32 -2.36 -2.18
N LEU A 161 1.70 -1.69 -1.08
CA LEU A 161 2.98 -1.88 -0.41
C LEU A 161 2.74 -2.19 1.07
N ASP A 162 3.14 -3.36 1.50
CA ASP A 162 3.08 -3.83 2.89
C ASP A 162 4.50 -4.19 3.32
N LEU A 163 5.30 -3.19 3.66
CA LEU A 163 6.75 -3.32 3.78
C LEU A 163 7.17 -3.07 5.22
N GLN A 164 7.88 -4.02 5.83
CA GLN A 164 8.19 -3.98 7.26
C GLN A 164 9.28 -2.97 7.65
N ARG A 165 9.92 -2.25 6.70
CA ARG A 165 10.78 -1.09 6.98
C ARG A 165 10.72 -0.03 5.87
N PRO A 166 10.87 1.27 6.19
CA PRO A 166 10.63 2.37 5.26
C PRO A 166 11.79 2.70 4.31
N ARG A 167 13.04 2.31 4.64
CA ARG A 167 14.21 2.62 3.81
C ARG A 167 14.10 1.98 2.43
N ASP A 168 13.48 0.81 2.37
CA ASP A 168 13.32 0.04 1.13
C ASP A 168 12.25 0.66 0.24
N VAL A 169 11.27 1.35 0.82
CA VAL A 169 10.19 1.94 0.03
C VAL A 169 10.68 3.15 -0.75
N GLY A 170 11.37 4.10 -0.12
CA GLY A 170 11.91 5.27 -0.84
C GLY A 170 12.87 4.87 -1.95
N ILE A 171 13.68 3.83 -1.74
CA ILE A 171 14.58 3.27 -2.75
C ILE A 171 13.79 2.61 -3.89
N PHE A 172 12.77 1.81 -3.57
CA PHE A 172 11.91 1.15 -4.55
C PHE A 172 11.12 2.16 -5.39
N LEU A 173 10.50 3.17 -4.76
CA LEU A 173 9.74 4.20 -5.47
C LEU A 173 10.64 5.07 -6.36
N ARG A 174 11.91 5.28 -6.01
CA ARG A 174 12.88 6.00 -6.87
C ARG A 174 13.16 5.30 -8.18
N VAL A 175 13.21 3.96 -8.18
CA VAL A 175 13.45 3.18 -9.39
C VAL A 175 12.16 2.87 -10.15
N LEU A 176 10.98 3.12 -9.57
CA LEU A 176 9.69 2.84 -10.20
C LEU A 176 9.28 3.94 -11.20
N ARG A 177 9.03 3.55 -12.46
CA ARG A 177 8.43 4.42 -13.48
C ARG A 177 7.06 3.90 -13.85
N ALA A 178 6.01 4.47 -13.26
CA ALA A 178 4.64 4.04 -13.51
C ALA A 178 3.75 5.24 -13.87
N PRO A 179 3.77 5.75 -15.11
CA PRO A 179 3.08 7.01 -15.47
C PRO A 179 1.56 6.96 -15.30
N ASN A 180 0.96 5.76 -15.36
CA ASN A 180 -0.48 5.56 -15.26
C ASN A 180 -0.95 5.13 -13.86
N LEU A 181 -0.08 5.22 -12.84
CA LEU A 181 -0.41 4.81 -11.47
C LEU A 181 -1.42 5.79 -10.87
N LYS A 182 -2.60 5.28 -10.51
CA LYS A 182 -3.72 6.06 -9.95
C LYS A 182 -3.92 5.82 -8.47
N THR A 183 -3.66 4.60 -8.00
CA THR A 183 -3.97 4.18 -6.64
C THR A 183 -2.74 3.62 -5.94
N ILE A 184 -2.43 4.16 -4.77
CA ILE A 184 -1.40 3.64 -3.87
C ILE A 184 -2.06 3.30 -2.54
N ARG A 185 -1.84 2.06 -2.09
CA ARG A 185 -2.22 1.62 -0.74
C ARG A 185 -0.98 1.19 0.02
N THR A 186 -0.81 1.73 1.22
CA THR A 186 0.18 1.20 2.15
C THR A 186 -0.45 0.49 3.31
N ARG A 187 0.29 -0.50 3.80
CA ARG A 187 0.03 -1.19 5.04
C ARG A 187 1.32 -1.22 5.85
N GLN A 188 1.20 -0.90 7.13
CA GLN A 188 2.27 -1.06 8.09
C GLN A 188 1.78 -1.95 9.22
N ASP A 189 2.43 -3.09 9.42
CA ASP A 189 2.18 -3.95 10.58
C ASP A 189 3.00 -3.45 11.78
N ARG A 190 2.34 -2.99 12.86
CA ARG A 190 3.01 -2.56 14.10
C ARG A 190 2.92 -3.69 15.12
N THR A 191 4.04 -4.33 15.47
CA THR A 191 4.06 -5.36 16.51
C THR A 191 4.44 -4.80 17.88
N ILE A 192 5.55 -4.08 18.10
CA ILE A 192 5.85 -3.41 19.39
C ILE A 192 6.91 -2.29 19.16
N LYS A 193 6.68 -1.01 19.61
CA LYS A 193 7.59 0.19 19.71
C LYS A 193 7.34 1.37 18.72
N PRO A 194 7.82 2.63 18.98
CA PRO A 194 7.38 3.82 18.25
C PRO A 194 8.09 3.92 16.89
N GLU A 195 7.56 3.18 15.94
CA GLU A 195 7.92 3.15 14.53
C GLU A 195 7.26 4.29 13.71
N GLU A 196 6.83 5.37 14.38
CA GLU A 196 6.09 6.48 13.78
C GLU A 196 6.87 7.11 12.62
N ARG A 197 8.18 7.35 12.82
CA ARG A 197 9.12 7.86 11.80
C ARG A 197 9.09 7.12 10.45
N TYR A 198 8.56 5.91 10.39
CA TYR A 198 8.59 5.07 9.20
C TYR A 198 7.43 5.31 8.25
N LEU A 199 6.21 5.54 8.75
CA LEU A 199 5.10 6.01 7.93
C LEU A 199 5.47 7.34 7.26
N TRP A 200 6.23 8.18 7.97
CA TRP A 200 6.62 9.52 7.53
C TRP A 200 7.64 9.50 6.39
N ASN A 201 8.67 8.66 6.50
CA ASN A 201 9.64 8.47 5.43
C ASN A 201 8.98 7.94 4.14
N PHE A 202 7.98 7.06 4.29
CA PHE A 202 7.18 6.60 3.15
C PHE A 202 6.39 7.74 2.51
N LEU A 203 5.68 8.52 3.34
CA LEU A 203 4.83 9.61 2.88
C LEU A 203 5.62 10.73 2.22
N HIS A 204 6.75 11.12 2.80
CA HIS A 204 7.68 11.99 2.10
C HIS A 204 8.10 11.35 0.78
N SER A 205 8.44 10.06 0.72
CA SER A 205 8.81 9.41 -0.54
C SER A 205 7.71 9.43 -1.61
N LEU A 206 6.44 9.71 -1.28
CA LEU A 206 5.39 9.92 -2.27
C LEU A 206 5.56 11.20 -3.09
N HIS A 207 6.35 12.18 -2.63
CA HIS A 207 6.73 13.33 -3.48
C HIS A 207 7.48 12.88 -4.74
N LEU A 208 8.03 11.66 -4.75
CA LEU A 208 8.67 11.10 -5.95
C LEU A 208 7.64 10.87 -7.07
N PHE A 209 6.35 10.85 -6.73
CA PHE A 209 5.22 10.78 -7.65
C PHE A 209 4.58 12.14 -7.94
N THR A 210 5.17 13.26 -7.54
CA THR A 210 4.71 14.59 -7.99
C THR A 210 4.85 14.68 -9.53
N PRO A 211 3.82 15.14 -10.27
CA PRO A 211 3.83 15.12 -11.72
C PRO A 211 5.01 15.89 -12.29
N SER A 212 5.77 15.23 -13.15
CA SER A 212 6.66 15.81 -14.14
C SER A 212 6.49 15.01 -15.43
N GLU A 213 7.18 15.36 -16.52
CA GLU A 213 7.01 14.74 -17.85
C GLU A 213 7.02 13.19 -17.87
N ASN A 214 7.50 12.52 -16.81
CA ASN A 214 7.60 11.06 -16.69
C ASN A 214 7.11 10.48 -15.34
N ARG A 215 6.22 11.17 -14.61
CA ARG A 215 5.80 10.75 -13.25
C ARG A 215 4.27 10.61 -13.11
N PRO A 216 3.79 9.66 -12.29
CA PRO A 216 2.36 9.38 -12.17
C PRO A 216 1.53 10.51 -11.60
N ALA A 217 0.27 10.56 -12.02
CA ALA A 217 -0.78 11.33 -11.38
C ALA A 217 -1.51 10.45 -10.36
N VAL A 218 -0.93 10.27 -9.17
CA VAL A 218 -1.59 9.52 -8.09
C VAL A 218 -2.86 10.28 -7.69
N GLN A 219 -4.00 9.62 -7.81
CA GLN A 219 -5.32 10.19 -7.51
C GLN A 219 -5.85 9.69 -6.17
N HIS A 220 -5.45 8.48 -5.76
CA HIS A 220 -5.98 7.79 -4.60
C HIS A 220 -4.83 7.29 -3.73
N LEU A 221 -4.80 7.73 -2.47
CA LEU A 221 -3.85 7.29 -1.47
C LEU A 221 -4.59 6.70 -0.27
N THR A 222 -4.19 5.50 0.14
CA THR A 222 -4.67 4.89 1.38
C THR A 222 -3.49 4.60 2.29
N LEU A 223 -3.54 5.13 3.51
CA LEU A 223 -2.57 4.91 4.56
C LEU A 223 -3.22 4.05 5.63
N PHE A 224 -2.65 2.88 5.88
CA PHE A 224 -3.17 1.95 6.87
C PHE A 224 -2.07 1.49 7.84
N ALA A 225 -2.37 1.57 9.13
CA ALA A 225 -1.55 0.95 10.17
C ALA A 225 -2.33 -0.19 10.82
N ARG A 226 -1.78 -1.41 10.83
CA ARG A 226 -2.30 -2.52 11.64
C ARG A 226 -1.73 -2.38 13.05
N SER A 227 -2.46 -1.68 13.93
CA SER A 227 -2.09 -1.50 15.33
C SER A 227 -3.32 -1.50 16.24
N THR A 228 -3.13 -1.91 17.50
CA THR A 228 -4.13 -1.82 18.56
C THR A 228 -3.46 -1.27 19.83
N PRO A 229 -3.74 -0.04 20.27
CA PRO A 229 -4.72 0.89 19.67
C PRO A 229 -4.30 1.49 18.31
N ALA A 230 -5.19 2.27 17.69
CA ALA A 230 -4.98 2.97 16.42
C ALA A 230 -3.71 3.83 16.51
N ALA A 231 -2.95 3.86 15.42
CA ALA A 231 -1.64 4.50 15.42
C ALA A 231 -1.81 6.02 15.51
N THR A 232 -1.24 6.64 16.55
CA THR A 232 -1.26 8.10 16.67
C THR A 232 -0.27 8.73 15.68
N ILE A 233 -0.75 9.72 14.93
CA ILE A 233 0.04 10.60 14.08
C ILE A 233 0.24 11.93 14.81
N PRO A 234 1.48 12.38 15.05
CA PRO A 234 1.77 13.74 15.48
C PRO A 234 1.20 14.78 14.49
N ALA A 235 0.54 15.82 15.01
CA ALA A 235 -0.19 16.78 14.18
C ALA A 235 0.72 17.58 13.23
N ASN A 236 1.95 17.90 13.67
CA ASN A 236 2.98 18.54 12.84
C ASN A 236 3.36 17.68 11.62
N GLU A 237 3.53 16.38 11.81
CA GLU A 237 3.88 15.46 10.74
C GLU A 237 2.70 15.27 9.78
N LEU A 238 1.47 15.16 10.29
CA LEU A 238 0.26 15.15 9.46
C LEU A 238 0.12 16.43 8.62
N TYR A 239 0.42 17.59 9.20
CA TYR A 239 0.42 18.85 8.47
C TYR A 239 1.43 18.84 7.31
N ASP A 240 2.67 18.43 7.57
CA ASP A 240 3.73 18.37 6.56
C ASP A 240 3.36 17.39 5.44
N ILE A 241 2.78 16.23 5.78
CA ILE A 241 2.24 15.27 4.81
C ILE A 241 1.21 15.94 3.91
N LEU A 242 0.15 16.49 4.52
CA LEU A 242 -0.96 17.07 3.76
C LEU A 242 -0.52 18.28 2.90
N SER A 243 0.56 18.95 3.29
CA SER A 243 1.18 20.03 2.54
C SER A 243 2.01 19.52 1.33
N ASP A 244 2.70 18.40 1.50
CA ASP A 244 3.60 17.82 0.49
C ASP A 244 2.91 16.84 -0.48
N LEU A 245 1.64 16.47 -0.24
CA LEU A 245 0.93 15.53 -1.10
C LEU A 245 0.78 16.08 -2.53
N PRO A 246 1.12 15.28 -3.55
CA PRO A 246 1.20 15.78 -4.92
C PRO A 246 -0.22 16.08 -5.48
N PRO A 247 -0.44 17.23 -6.15
CA PRO A 247 -1.55 17.32 -7.10
C PRO A 247 -1.30 16.28 -8.21
N PRO A 248 -2.28 15.48 -8.67
CA PRO A 248 -3.73 15.69 -8.54
C PRO A 248 -4.41 14.73 -7.54
N LEU A 249 -3.82 14.49 -6.36
CA LEU A 249 -4.44 13.63 -5.35
C LEU A 249 -5.86 14.12 -5.03
N SER A 250 -6.86 13.31 -5.37
CA SER A 250 -8.27 13.62 -5.21
C SER A 250 -8.92 12.86 -4.06
N HIS A 251 -8.32 11.74 -3.63
CA HIS A 251 -8.83 10.92 -2.54
C HIS A 251 -7.70 10.48 -1.60
N LEU A 252 -7.84 10.82 -0.32
CA LEU A 252 -7.01 10.35 0.78
C LEU A 252 -7.85 9.53 1.76
N ARG A 253 -7.38 8.33 2.09
CA ARG A 253 -7.95 7.47 3.13
C ARG A 253 -6.93 7.23 4.24
N LEU A 254 -7.29 7.57 5.47
CA LEU A 254 -6.56 7.27 6.69
C LEU A 254 -7.27 6.13 7.40
N GLU A 255 -6.63 4.97 7.53
CA GLU A 255 -7.24 3.76 8.10
C GLU A 255 -6.49 3.31 9.35
N ASN A 256 -7.21 3.21 10.46
CA ASN A 256 -6.68 2.84 11.77
C ASN A 256 -5.51 3.74 12.23
N LEU A 257 -5.65 5.03 11.91
CA LEU A 257 -4.76 6.13 12.26
C LEU A 257 -5.58 7.16 13.03
N THR A 258 -5.04 7.68 14.13
CA THR A 258 -5.66 8.71 14.99
C THR A 258 -4.73 9.90 15.11
N PHE A 259 -5.26 11.12 15.30
CA PHE A 259 -4.47 12.35 15.46
C PHE A 259 -5.28 13.38 16.23
N ASP A 260 -4.58 14.34 16.85
CA ASP A 260 -5.20 15.47 17.52
C ASP A 260 -5.58 16.54 16.48
N ALA A 261 -6.87 16.72 16.26
CA ALA A 261 -7.37 17.68 15.27
C ALA A 261 -7.29 19.14 15.76
N GLY A 262 -7.31 19.36 17.08
CA GLY A 262 -7.13 20.68 17.68
C GLY A 262 -5.71 21.17 17.50
N GLU A 263 -4.72 20.31 17.79
CA GLU A 263 -3.31 20.60 17.54
C GLU A 263 -3.05 20.87 16.05
N LEU A 264 -3.66 20.10 15.15
CA LEU A 264 -3.54 20.31 13.70
C LEU A 264 -4.13 21.67 13.26
N LEU A 265 -5.26 22.07 13.84
CA LEU A 265 -5.89 23.37 13.61
C LEU A 265 -4.99 24.52 14.07
N GLU A 266 -4.43 24.43 15.28
CA GLU A 266 -3.50 25.43 15.82
C GLU A 266 -2.26 25.58 14.94
N ILE A 267 -1.68 24.47 14.49
CA ILE A 267 -0.52 24.47 13.57
C ILE A 267 -0.90 25.15 12.25
N HIS A 268 -2.07 24.83 11.69
CA HIS A 268 -2.54 25.43 10.46
C HIS A 268 -2.73 26.94 10.60
N GLN A 269 -3.37 27.40 11.68
CA GLN A 269 -3.58 28.82 11.95
C GLN A 269 -2.26 29.56 12.18
N ALA A 270 -1.33 28.99 12.95
CA ALA A 270 -0.03 29.58 13.21
C ALA A 270 0.80 29.76 11.93
N ARG A 271 0.76 28.76 11.03
CA ARG A 271 1.52 28.79 9.76
C ARG A 271 0.84 29.59 8.64
N ALA A 272 -0.45 29.91 8.76
CA ALA A 272 -1.20 30.70 7.78
C ALA A 272 -0.95 32.24 7.85
N THR A 273 0.00 32.69 8.69
CA THR A 273 0.24 34.12 9.02
C THR A 273 1.05 34.92 7.99
N SER A 274 1.48 34.32 6.87
CA SER A 274 2.14 35.01 5.74
C SER A 274 1.29 34.89 4.48
N MET A 275 1.28 35.91 3.60
CA MET A 275 0.33 36.21 2.49
C MET A 275 0.00 35.10 1.46
N THR A 276 0.41 33.86 1.69
CA THR A 276 -0.08 32.66 1.00
C THR A 276 -0.67 31.72 2.05
N ALA A 277 -2.01 31.70 2.19
CA ALA A 277 -2.69 30.69 2.98
C ALA A 277 -2.23 29.30 2.52
N LEU A 278 -1.52 28.57 3.40
CA LEU A 278 -0.99 27.24 3.11
C LEU A 278 -2.18 26.28 2.97
N ARG A 279 -2.56 26.00 1.74
CA ARG A 279 -3.63 25.06 1.40
C ARG A 279 -3.09 23.64 1.54
N LEU A 280 -3.73 22.87 2.40
CA LEU A 280 -3.44 21.45 2.54
C LEU A 280 -4.09 20.71 1.37
N SER A 281 -3.30 19.93 0.64
CA SER A 281 -3.75 19.05 -0.44
C SER A 281 -4.80 19.71 -1.36
N PRO A 282 -4.42 20.75 -2.13
CA PRO A 282 -5.38 21.64 -2.81
C PRO A 282 -6.28 20.98 -3.86
N SER A 283 -5.96 19.75 -4.29
CA SER A 283 -6.77 18.95 -5.22
C SER A 283 -7.65 17.89 -4.54
N LEU A 284 -7.58 17.77 -3.21
CA LEU A 284 -8.26 16.73 -2.45
C LEU A 284 -9.78 16.96 -2.47
N GLN A 285 -10.52 16.03 -3.07
CA GLN A 285 -11.98 16.07 -3.18
C GLN A 285 -12.67 15.21 -2.13
N ARG A 286 -12.02 14.10 -1.73
CA ARG A 286 -12.54 13.14 -0.77
C ARG A 286 -11.50 12.82 0.31
N LEU A 287 -11.89 13.00 1.57
CA LEU A 287 -11.12 12.56 2.73
C LEU A 287 -11.91 11.49 3.47
N GLU A 288 -11.29 10.32 3.64
CA GLU A 288 -11.88 9.20 4.34
C GLU A 288 -11.08 8.87 5.60
N ILE A 289 -11.76 8.81 6.74
CA ILE A 289 -11.16 8.48 8.03
C ILE A 289 -11.85 7.22 8.53
N ALA A 290 -11.13 6.10 8.46
CA ALA A 290 -11.59 4.80 8.86
C ALA A 290 -10.99 4.44 10.23
N ASN A 291 -11.85 4.19 11.22
CA ASN A 291 -11.47 3.95 12.62
C ASN A 291 -10.62 5.09 13.21
N PRO A 292 -11.19 6.32 13.34
CA PRO A 292 -10.49 7.53 13.76
C PRO A 292 -9.81 7.46 15.14
N GLY A 293 -10.19 6.51 15.99
CA GLY A 293 -9.61 6.31 17.32
C GLY A 293 -9.92 7.46 18.30
N PRO A 294 -9.47 7.34 19.56
CA PRO A 294 -9.96 8.16 20.68
C PRO A 294 -9.36 9.57 20.73
N LYS A 295 -8.28 9.86 20.00
CA LYS A 295 -7.66 11.20 19.99
C LYS A 295 -8.27 12.14 18.96
N PHE A 296 -9.07 11.61 18.05
CA PHE A 296 -9.67 12.41 16.99
C PHE A 296 -10.81 13.26 17.54
N ASP A 297 -10.66 14.58 17.43
CA ASP A 297 -11.70 15.55 17.76
C ASP A 297 -12.44 16.01 16.49
N LEU A 298 -13.72 15.66 16.39
CA LEU A 298 -14.57 16.03 15.26
C LEU A 298 -14.78 17.55 15.19
N VAL A 299 -14.93 18.24 16.33
CA VAL A 299 -15.26 19.67 16.34
C VAL A 299 -14.10 20.47 15.75
N SER A 300 -12.89 20.29 16.29
CA SER A 300 -11.70 20.97 15.76
C SER A 300 -11.39 20.59 14.31
N PHE A 301 -11.67 19.33 13.91
CA PHE A 301 -11.50 18.90 12.52
C PHE A 301 -12.46 19.63 11.58
N LEU A 302 -13.72 19.83 11.98
CA LEU A 302 -14.67 20.58 11.17
C LEU A 302 -14.31 22.06 11.11
N ASP A 303 -13.78 22.65 12.17
CA ASP A 303 -13.28 24.03 12.15
C ASP A 303 -12.10 24.19 11.20
N LEU A 304 -11.20 23.19 11.13
CA LEU A 304 -10.11 23.14 10.14
C LEU A 304 -10.64 23.11 8.69
N VAL A 305 -11.73 22.37 8.45
CA VAL A 305 -12.36 22.26 7.12
C VAL A 305 -13.11 23.53 6.74
N LYS A 306 -13.90 24.09 7.66
CA LYS A 306 -14.74 25.28 7.46
C LYS A 306 -13.92 26.56 7.35
N GLY A 307 -12.78 26.65 8.03
CA GLY A 307 -12.01 27.88 8.16
C GLY A 307 -12.60 28.86 9.18
N VAL A 308 -11.94 29.99 9.41
CA VAL A 308 -12.31 30.95 10.47
C VAL A 308 -13.69 31.58 10.19
N HIS A 309 -14.61 31.46 11.16
CA HIS A 309 -15.91 32.12 11.13
C HIS A 309 -15.78 33.66 11.03
N GLY A 310 -16.45 34.29 10.06
CA GLY A 310 -16.66 35.75 10.06
C GLY A 310 -16.44 36.50 8.73
N THR A 311 -16.03 35.82 7.66
CA THR A 311 -15.95 36.39 6.29
C THR A 311 -16.60 35.39 5.31
N PRO A 312 -17.05 35.79 4.09
CA PRO A 312 -17.83 34.89 3.22
C PRO A 312 -17.12 33.54 3.07
N PRO A 313 -17.85 32.41 2.93
CA PRO A 313 -17.32 31.06 3.14
C PRO A 313 -16.14 30.79 2.20
N VAL A 314 -14.92 30.88 2.74
CA VAL A 314 -13.71 30.39 2.10
C VAL A 314 -13.46 29.04 2.73
N LEU A 315 -13.45 27.98 1.92
CA LEU A 315 -13.01 26.66 2.38
C LEU A 315 -11.68 26.81 3.13
N GLY A 316 -11.58 26.21 4.32
CA GLY A 316 -10.45 26.34 5.23
C GLY A 316 -9.19 25.67 4.68
N ALA A 317 -8.68 24.66 5.36
CA ALA A 317 -7.44 24.03 4.96
C ALA A 317 -7.52 23.30 3.58
N PHE A 318 -8.71 22.85 3.17
CA PHE A 318 -8.92 21.99 1.99
C PHE A 318 -9.84 22.62 0.94
N PRO A 319 -9.32 23.36 -0.06
CA PRO A 319 -10.13 24.17 -0.98
C PRO A 319 -10.93 23.38 -2.02
N ALA A 320 -10.58 22.11 -2.27
CA ALA A 320 -11.29 21.26 -3.24
C ALA A 320 -12.18 20.21 -2.57
N LEU A 321 -12.26 20.18 -1.23
CA LEU A 321 -12.95 19.12 -0.52
C LEU A 321 -14.46 19.20 -0.80
N ARG A 322 -15.04 18.04 -1.10
CA ARG A 322 -16.48 17.89 -1.38
C ARG A 322 -17.10 16.75 -0.58
N ARG A 323 -16.28 15.84 -0.06
CA ARG A 323 -16.79 14.66 0.64
C ARG A 323 -15.88 14.25 1.79
N ILE A 324 -16.47 14.05 2.95
CA ILE A 324 -15.83 13.46 4.12
C ILE A 324 -16.53 12.13 4.39
N VAL A 325 -15.77 11.06 4.56
CA VAL A 325 -16.34 9.73 4.83
C VAL A 325 -15.74 9.19 6.12
N PHE A 326 -16.57 8.94 7.13
CA PHE A 326 -16.17 8.23 8.33
C PHE A 326 -16.59 6.77 8.22
N THR A 327 -15.63 5.87 8.35
CA THR A 327 -15.89 4.42 8.33
C THR A 327 -15.58 3.82 9.70
N PHE A 328 -16.54 3.13 10.29
CA PHE A 328 -16.38 2.44 11.57
C PHE A 328 -16.49 0.93 11.36
N SER A 329 -15.44 0.20 11.71
CA SER A 329 -15.39 -1.26 11.58
C SER A 329 -15.70 -1.90 12.93
N LEU A 330 -16.83 -2.62 13.01
CA LEU A 330 -17.22 -3.37 14.21
C LEU A 330 -16.63 -4.78 14.11
N PHE A 331 -15.41 -4.99 14.64
CA PHE A 331 -14.75 -6.30 14.69
C PHE A 331 -14.88 -6.96 16.08
N ARG A 332 -15.21 -8.26 16.15
CA ARG A 332 -15.37 -9.07 17.38
C ARG A 332 -14.12 -9.23 18.27
N GLY A 333 -12.96 -8.71 17.86
CA GLY A 333 -11.75 -8.61 18.70
C GLY A 333 -11.35 -7.16 19.02
N TRP A 334 -12.12 -6.20 18.53
CA TRP A 334 -11.92 -4.75 18.68
C TRP A 334 -12.94 -4.15 19.66
N GLU A 335 -13.61 -5.02 20.43
CA GLU A 335 -14.71 -4.74 21.36
C GLU A 335 -14.33 -3.83 22.54
N THR A 336 -13.07 -3.40 22.65
CA THR A 336 -12.60 -2.47 23.69
C THR A 336 -12.56 -1.00 23.24
N TYR A 337 -13.00 -0.66 22.02
CA TYR A 337 -13.13 0.75 21.65
C TYR A 337 -14.46 1.34 22.13
N PRO A 338 -14.43 2.43 22.92
CA PRO A 338 -15.63 3.20 23.26
C PRO A 338 -16.22 3.98 22.07
N ASP A 339 -15.78 3.71 20.83
CA ASP A 339 -16.11 4.47 19.61
C ASP A 339 -17.62 4.53 19.31
N ASN A 340 -18.42 3.63 19.88
CA ASN A 340 -19.89 3.67 19.80
C ASN A 340 -20.52 4.86 20.54
N LEU A 341 -19.80 5.50 21.49
CA LEU A 341 -20.28 6.69 22.20
C LEU A 341 -20.23 7.97 21.36
N PHE A 342 -19.44 7.98 20.27
CA PHE A 342 -19.27 9.17 19.43
C PHE A 342 -20.21 9.20 18.23
N LEU A 343 -20.86 8.08 17.85
CA LEU A 343 -21.80 8.05 16.72
C LEU A 343 -22.87 9.16 16.71
N PRO A 344 -23.41 9.62 17.87
CA PRO A 344 -24.32 10.76 17.91
C PRO A 344 -23.68 12.09 17.49
N SER A 345 -22.41 12.34 17.83
CA SER A 345 -21.74 13.60 17.45
C SER A 345 -21.45 13.68 15.95
N TYR A 346 -21.25 12.54 15.28
CA TYR A 346 -21.14 12.46 13.81
C TYR A 346 -22.49 12.60 13.08
N ARG A 347 -23.62 12.60 13.80
CA ARG A 347 -24.98 12.66 13.22
C ARG A 347 -25.73 13.95 13.55
N ASP A 348 -25.04 14.97 14.06
CA ASP A 348 -25.69 16.26 14.30
C ASP A 348 -26.23 16.86 12.99
N GLU A 349 -27.56 16.89 12.85
CA GLU A 349 -28.23 17.34 11.63
C GLU A 349 -27.95 18.81 11.32
N ALA A 350 -27.76 19.64 12.35
CA ALA A 350 -27.45 21.06 12.15
C ALA A 350 -26.09 21.22 11.47
N THR A 351 -25.06 20.55 12.01
CA THR A 351 -23.72 20.52 11.43
C THR A 351 -23.69 19.93 10.03
N LEU A 352 -24.41 18.82 9.79
CA LEU A 352 -24.51 18.19 8.47
C LEU A 352 -25.12 19.13 7.42
N ARG A 353 -26.23 19.80 7.76
CA ARG A 353 -26.89 20.76 6.87
C ARG A 353 -26.02 21.98 6.60
N GLU A 354 -25.30 22.47 7.61
CA GLU A 354 -24.36 23.59 7.44
C GLU A 354 -23.22 23.24 6.49
N LEU A 355 -22.60 22.05 6.63
CA LEU A 355 -21.54 21.59 5.73
C LEU A 355 -22.01 21.50 4.28
N GLU A 356 -23.22 20.96 4.05
CA GLU A 356 -23.78 20.83 2.71
C GLU A 356 -24.19 22.19 2.14
N ALA A 357 -24.95 23.00 2.88
CA ALA A 357 -25.51 24.25 2.39
C ALA A 357 -24.48 25.39 2.28
N SER A 358 -23.56 25.50 3.22
CA SER A 358 -22.59 26.60 3.30
C SER A 358 -21.26 26.29 2.62
N PHE A 359 -20.87 25.01 2.53
CA PHE A 359 -19.55 24.60 2.02
C PHE A 359 -19.61 23.57 0.87
N GLY A 360 -20.79 23.03 0.54
CA GLY A 360 -20.94 22.00 -0.50
C GLY A 360 -20.24 20.68 -0.16
N ILE A 361 -20.08 20.39 1.13
CA ILE A 361 -19.40 19.19 1.64
C ILE A 361 -20.44 18.20 2.15
N VAL A 362 -20.42 16.99 1.61
CA VAL A 362 -21.23 15.86 2.09
C VAL A 362 -20.41 15.05 3.09
N MET A 363 -20.98 14.77 4.27
CA MET A 363 -20.38 13.90 5.27
C MET A 363 -21.16 12.57 5.35
N ASP A 364 -20.48 11.47 5.04
CA ASP A 364 -21.05 10.13 5.12
C ASP A 364 -20.53 9.37 6.32
N LEU A 365 -21.41 8.55 6.90
CA LEU A 365 -21.10 7.64 7.98
C LEU A 365 -21.37 6.20 7.53
N ILE A 366 -20.31 5.39 7.43
CA ILE A 366 -20.39 3.98 7.06
C ILE A 366 -20.06 3.14 8.30
N VAL A 367 -21.02 2.30 8.72
CA VAL A 367 -20.79 1.30 9.78
C VAL A 367 -20.68 -0.06 9.12
N LEU A 368 -19.48 -0.64 9.17
CA LEU A 368 -19.21 -1.99 8.66
C LEU A 368 -19.42 -2.98 9.80
N ASN A 369 -20.54 -3.71 9.74
CA ASN A 369 -20.72 -4.90 10.55
C ASN A 369 -19.85 -6.00 9.95
N ALA A 370 -18.87 -6.52 10.71
CA ALA A 370 -18.21 -7.76 10.33
C ALA A 370 -19.26 -8.88 10.36
N ARG A 371 -19.80 -9.25 9.19
CA ARG A 371 -20.41 -10.55 8.97
C ARG A 371 -19.28 -11.49 8.53
N ASP A 372 -19.00 -12.45 9.41
CA ASP A 372 -18.27 -13.73 9.28
C ASP A 372 -17.19 -13.86 8.19
#